data_AF-A0A662Z0H2-F1
#
_entry.id   AF-A0A662Z0H2-F1
#
_cell.length_a   1.000
_cell.length_b   1.000
_cell.length_c   1.000
_cell.angle_alpha   90.00
_cell.angle_beta   90.00
_cell.angle_gamma   90.00
#
_symmetry.space_group_name_H-M   'P 1'
#
loop_
_entity.id
_entity.type
_entity.pdbx_description
1 polymer ?
#
loop_
_entity_poly.entity_id
_entity_poly.type
_entity_poly.pdbx_seq_one_letter_code
_entity_poly.pdbx_strand_id
1 'polypeptide(L)'
;MQTWLLVSFLLSLSWVQRSEPMFRAMTKMVLPPDYENNPTQLNYGLAVTDVDGDGDLEVLVAGYNGPNLVLKYDNSRKVLYNIAVDNKSSPFYALRDRQGNAIAVAACDIDGDGREEIYFLNTNNAFSGREGEGRVWWGLERIGKR
;
A
#
# COMPACT_ATOMS: atom_id res chain seq x y z
N MET A 1 -48.97 1.34 38.67
CA MET A 1 -47.50 1.48 38.46
C MET A 1 -46.90 0.28 37.69
N GLN A 2 -47.62 -0.29 36.71
CA GLN A 2 -47.20 -1.56 36.07
C GLN A 2 -47.06 -1.47 34.54
N THR A 3 -47.54 -0.36 33.94
CA THR A 3 -47.40 -0.08 32.50
C THR A 3 -46.05 0.57 32.14
N TRP A 4 -45.45 1.31 33.07
CA TRP A 4 -44.16 1.98 32.84
C TRP A 4 -42.97 1.01 32.73
N LEU A 5 -43.00 -0.11 33.45
CA LEU A 5 -41.93 -1.11 33.42
C LEU A 5 -41.85 -1.86 32.08
N LEU A 6 -42.98 -2.09 31.42
CA LEU A 6 -43.04 -2.77 30.12
C LEU A 6 -42.51 -1.89 28.97
N VAL A 7 -42.76 -0.58 29.01
CA VAL A 7 -42.25 0.37 28.01
C VAL A 7 -40.73 0.52 28.13
N SER A 8 -40.18 0.57 29.35
CA SER A 8 -38.74 0.60 29.61
C SER A 8 -38.01 -0.65 29.11
N PHE A 9 -38.65 -1.82 29.22
CA PHE A 9 -38.08 -3.09 28.78
C PHE A 9 -38.11 -3.25 27.25
N LEU A 10 -39.15 -2.71 26.58
CA LEU A 10 -39.21 -2.68 25.10
C LEU A 10 -38.21 -1.67 24.50
N LEU A 11 -37.94 -0.55 25.18
CA LEU A 11 -36.93 0.44 24.77
C LEU A 11 -35.50 -0.11 24.90
N SER A 12 -35.19 -0.97 25.87
CA SER A 12 -33.86 -1.55 26.01
C SER A 12 -33.54 -2.62 24.96
N LEU A 13 -34.53 -3.37 24.48
CA LEU A 13 -34.37 -4.33 23.38
C LEU A 13 -34.10 -3.65 22.03
N SER A 14 -34.55 -2.41 21.83
CA SER A 14 -34.29 -1.65 20.59
C SER A 14 -32.86 -1.06 20.50
N TRP A 15 -32.12 -1.05 21.61
CA TRP A 15 -30.78 -0.46 21.70
C TRP A 15 -29.63 -1.45 21.50
N VAL A 16 -29.91 -2.76 21.46
CA VAL A 16 -28.89 -3.81 21.35
C VAL A 16 -28.88 -4.40 19.94
N GLN A 17 -28.71 -3.54 18.94
CA GLN A 17 -28.35 -4.00 17.60
C GLN A 17 -27.58 -2.91 16.84
N ARG A 18 -26.61 -2.29 17.50
CA ARG A 18 -25.62 -1.50 16.76
C ARG A 18 -24.62 -2.50 16.18
N SER A 19 -24.73 -2.79 14.89
CA SER A 19 -23.80 -3.67 14.18
C SER A 19 -22.37 -3.14 14.37
N GLU A 20 -21.46 -3.99 14.84
CA GLU A 20 -20.04 -3.63 14.85
C GLU A 20 -19.58 -3.30 13.40
N PRO A 21 -18.66 -2.35 13.23
CA PRO A 21 -18.13 -2.06 11.91
C PRO A 21 -17.42 -3.30 11.35
N MET A 22 -17.66 -3.63 10.07
CA MET A 22 -17.01 -4.78 9.42
C MET A 22 -15.48 -4.67 9.42
N PHE A 23 -14.95 -3.44 9.46
CA PHE A 23 -13.52 -3.16 9.50
C PHE A 23 -13.18 -2.23 10.66
N ARG A 24 -12.04 -2.51 11.30
CA ARG A 24 -11.44 -1.66 12.31
C ARG A 24 -10.07 -1.19 11.83
N ALA A 25 -9.81 0.10 11.96
CA ALA A 25 -8.49 0.64 11.64
C ALA A 25 -7.43 0.06 12.59
N MET A 26 -6.42 -0.60 12.04
CA MET A 26 -5.26 -1.13 12.77
C MET A 26 -3.97 -0.36 12.50
N THR A 27 -4.02 0.67 11.65
CA THR A 27 -2.86 1.45 11.20
C THR A 27 -2.01 1.96 12.36
N LYS A 28 -2.61 2.52 13.42
CA LYS A 28 -1.84 3.02 14.58
C LYS A 28 -1.10 1.93 15.36
N MET A 29 -1.50 0.66 15.22
CA MET A 29 -0.87 -0.47 15.91
C MET A 29 0.24 -1.09 15.08
N VAL A 30 0.05 -1.18 13.76
CA VAL A 30 0.95 -1.91 12.87
C VAL A 30 1.82 -0.98 12.02
N LEU A 31 1.35 0.21 11.67
CA LEU A 31 2.06 1.17 10.83
C LEU A 31 1.79 2.59 11.33
N PRO A 32 2.35 2.98 12.48
CA PRO A 32 2.10 4.29 13.06
C PRO A 32 2.57 5.41 12.10
N PRO A 33 1.92 6.59 12.11
CA PRO A 33 2.34 7.71 11.28
C PRO A 33 3.81 8.07 11.51
N ASP A 34 4.56 8.18 10.42
CA ASP A 34 5.99 8.49 10.44
C ASP A 34 6.40 9.01 9.06
N TYR A 35 7.36 9.94 8.99
CA TYR A 35 7.75 10.55 7.72
C TYR A 35 8.31 9.54 6.71
N GLU A 36 9.02 8.51 7.17
CA GLU A 36 9.66 7.54 6.27
C GLU A 36 8.78 6.32 5.99
N ASN A 37 8.03 5.86 6.99
CA ASN A 37 7.28 4.62 6.93
C ASN A 37 5.80 4.81 6.58
N ASN A 38 5.18 5.89 7.03
CA ASN A 38 3.76 6.17 6.83
C ASN A 38 3.49 7.68 6.79
N PRO A 39 3.99 8.38 5.75
CA PRO A 39 3.83 9.81 5.61
C PRO A 39 2.36 10.18 5.38
N THR A 40 1.98 11.38 5.79
CA THR A 40 0.68 11.95 5.43
C THR A 40 0.68 12.31 3.94
N GLN A 41 0.12 11.44 3.12
CA GLN A 41 0.03 11.61 1.66
C GLN A 41 -1.21 10.91 1.09
N LEU A 42 -1.42 11.04 -0.23
CA LEU A 42 -2.43 10.29 -0.94
C LEU A 42 -1.84 8.95 -1.41
N ASN A 43 -2.53 7.85 -1.10
CA ASN A 43 -2.16 6.51 -1.54
C ASN A 43 -3.33 5.94 -2.35
N TYR A 44 -3.05 5.38 -3.52
CA TYR A 44 -4.10 4.96 -4.46
C TYR A 44 -4.14 3.45 -4.71
N GLY A 45 -3.07 2.91 -5.29
CA GLY A 45 -2.96 1.49 -5.62
C GLY A 45 -2.01 0.74 -4.69
N LEU A 46 -2.18 -0.57 -4.60
CA LEU A 46 -1.22 -1.46 -3.95
C LEU A 46 -1.02 -2.75 -4.73
N ALA A 47 0.13 -3.38 -4.54
CA ALA A 47 0.47 -4.71 -5.02
C ALA A 47 1.25 -5.46 -3.93
N VAL A 48 1.31 -6.78 -4.03
CA VAL A 48 2.00 -7.64 -3.06
C VAL A 48 2.91 -8.60 -3.83
N THR A 49 4.20 -8.62 -3.50
CA THR A 49 5.24 -9.45 -4.13
C THR A 49 6.47 -9.48 -3.22
N ASP A 50 7.35 -10.46 -3.41
CA ASP A 50 8.65 -10.55 -2.75
C ASP A 50 9.66 -9.61 -3.43
N VAL A 51 9.87 -8.44 -2.83
CA VAL A 51 10.67 -7.36 -3.44
C VAL A 51 12.16 -7.55 -3.16
N ASP A 52 12.51 -8.12 -2.02
CA ASP A 52 13.91 -8.31 -1.61
C ASP A 52 14.46 -9.73 -1.85
N GLY A 53 13.61 -10.67 -2.23
CA GLY A 53 13.96 -12.03 -2.62
C GLY A 53 14.17 -12.98 -1.43
N ASP A 54 13.62 -12.66 -0.26
CA ASP A 54 13.77 -13.47 0.94
C ASP A 54 12.61 -14.44 1.20
N GLY A 55 11.60 -14.43 0.33
CA GLY A 55 10.42 -15.29 0.38
C GLY A 55 9.28 -14.74 1.24
N ASP A 56 9.48 -13.65 1.98
CA ASP A 56 8.39 -12.90 2.60
C ASP A 56 7.84 -11.87 1.61
N LEU A 57 6.53 -11.64 1.66
CA LEU A 57 5.89 -10.68 0.74
C LEU A 57 5.89 -9.28 1.33
N GLU A 58 6.28 -8.30 0.52
CA GLU A 58 6.10 -6.89 0.81
C GLU A 58 4.83 -6.33 0.18
N VAL A 59 4.34 -5.24 0.76
CA VAL A 59 3.25 -4.44 0.19
C VAL A 59 3.81 -3.20 -0.48
N LEU A 60 3.65 -3.12 -1.79
CA LEU A 60 3.92 -1.92 -2.58
C LEU A 60 2.72 -0.98 -2.51
N VAL A 61 2.96 0.30 -2.27
CA VAL A 61 1.90 1.33 -2.21
C VAL A 61 2.26 2.48 -3.13
N ALA A 62 1.37 2.80 -4.07
CA ALA A 62 1.50 3.93 -4.98
C ALA A 62 1.21 5.24 -4.23
N GLY A 63 2.22 6.10 -4.13
CA GLY A 63 2.16 7.39 -3.45
C GLY A 63 2.01 8.54 -4.42
N TYR A 64 1.05 9.43 -4.13
CA TYR A 64 0.79 10.65 -4.90
C TYR A 64 1.08 11.89 -4.07
N ASN A 65 1.75 12.88 -4.68
CA ASN A 65 2.38 14.01 -4.00
C ASN A 65 3.34 13.58 -2.87
N GLY A 66 3.97 12.40 -3.03
CA GLY A 66 4.86 11.81 -2.05
C GLY A 66 5.50 10.52 -2.57
N PRO A 67 6.40 9.89 -1.79
CA PRO A 67 7.05 8.65 -2.20
C PRO A 67 6.07 7.47 -2.28
N ASN A 68 6.32 6.55 -3.19
CA ASN A 68 5.81 5.18 -3.06
C ASN A 68 6.42 4.52 -1.81
N LEU A 69 5.72 3.53 -1.26
CA LEU A 69 6.17 2.77 -0.10
C LEU A 69 6.37 1.30 -0.47
N VAL A 70 7.36 0.67 0.15
CA VAL A 70 7.60 -0.78 0.08
C VAL A 70 7.60 -1.30 1.51
N LEU A 71 6.47 -1.82 1.96
CA LEU A 71 6.24 -2.13 3.37
C LEU A 71 6.48 -3.61 3.65
N LYS A 72 7.46 -3.90 4.50
CA LYS A 72 7.79 -5.24 5.00
C LYS A 72 7.28 -5.42 6.43
N TYR A 73 6.78 -6.61 6.75
CA TYR A 73 6.29 -6.91 8.09
C TYR A 73 7.39 -7.46 8.99
N ASP A 74 7.70 -6.76 10.08
CA ASP A 74 8.56 -7.26 11.14
C ASP A 74 7.73 -8.12 12.11
N ASN A 75 7.88 -9.44 12.02
CA ASN A 75 7.14 -10.39 12.87
C ASN A 75 7.51 -10.29 14.35
N SER A 76 8.71 -9.79 14.69
CA SER A 76 9.15 -9.64 16.09
C SER A 76 8.53 -8.40 16.72
N ARG A 77 8.50 -7.29 15.99
CA ARG A 77 7.94 -6.02 16.47
C ARG A 77 6.45 -5.87 16.21
N LYS A 78 5.87 -6.74 15.37
CA LYS A 78 4.46 -6.71 14.92
C LYS A 78 4.10 -5.41 14.20
N VAL A 79 5.05 -4.84 13.46
CA VAL A 79 4.88 -3.59 12.72
C VAL A 79 5.32 -3.75 11.27
N LEU A 80 4.75 -2.92 10.39
CA LEU A 80 5.22 -2.69 9.03
C LEU A 80 6.27 -1.56 9.05
N TYR A 81 7.28 -1.70 8.20
CA TYR A 81 8.30 -0.67 7.97
C TYR A 81 8.67 -0.61 6.50
N ASN A 82 9.14 0.55 6.05
CA ASN A 82 9.47 0.81 4.67
C ASN A 82 10.92 0.43 4.36
N ILE A 83 11.12 -0.57 3.50
CA ILE A 83 12.47 -1.01 3.06
C ILE A 83 13.04 -0.12 1.95
N ALA A 84 12.17 0.59 1.22
CA ALA A 84 12.57 1.64 0.29
C ALA A 84 12.89 2.93 1.05
N VAL A 85 14.02 2.94 1.75
CA VAL A 85 14.51 4.10 2.52
C VAL A 85 15.03 5.22 1.62
N ASP A 86 14.98 6.47 2.10
CA ASP A 86 15.52 7.65 1.40
C ASP A 86 17.07 7.71 1.47
N ASN A 87 17.71 6.65 1.00
CA ASN A 87 19.16 6.56 0.86
C ASN A 87 19.48 6.05 -0.53
N LYS A 88 20.19 6.84 -1.33
CA LYS A 88 20.58 6.51 -2.71
C LYS A 88 21.41 5.23 -2.85
N SER A 89 22.02 4.77 -1.76
CA SER A 89 22.78 3.52 -1.71
C SER A 89 21.88 2.29 -1.49
N SER A 90 20.61 2.49 -1.13
CA SER A 90 19.63 1.40 -0.99
C SER A 90 19.30 0.81 -2.35
N PRO A 91 19.24 -0.53 -2.49
CA PRO A 91 18.80 -1.17 -3.73
C PRO A 91 17.34 -0.85 -4.07
N PHE A 92 16.54 -0.39 -3.11
CA PHE A 92 15.13 -0.06 -3.26
C PHE A 92 14.87 1.45 -3.39
N TYR A 93 15.92 2.28 -3.45
CA TYR A 93 15.78 3.74 -3.50
C TYR A 93 14.90 4.21 -4.66
N ALA A 94 15.10 3.62 -5.84
CA ALA A 94 14.37 4.00 -7.04
C ALA A 94 12.86 3.76 -6.90
N LEU A 95 12.43 2.74 -6.15
CA LEU A 95 11.02 2.43 -5.92
C LEU A 95 10.29 3.58 -5.24
N ARG A 96 10.97 4.41 -4.42
CA ARG A 96 10.34 5.56 -3.74
C ARG A 96 9.76 6.56 -4.72
N ASP A 97 10.37 6.75 -5.89
CA ASP A 97 9.97 7.71 -6.93
C ASP A 97 9.10 8.90 -6.45
N ARG A 98 9.68 9.77 -5.62
CA ARG A 98 8.95 10.88 -4.95
C ARG A 98 8.26 11.85 -5.90
N GLN A 99 8.71 11.88 -7.15
CA GLN A 99 8.20 12.82 -8.17
C GLN A 99 7.22 12.12 -9.12
N GLY A 100 7.12 10.79 -9.08
CA GLY A 100 6.29 9.94 -9.93
C GLY A 100 4.81 10.29 -9.94
N ASN A 101 4.27 10.66 -8.76
CA ASN A 101 2.83 10.79 -8.55
C ASN A 101 2.11 9.52 -9.00
N ALA A 102 2.43 8.41 -8.35
CA ALA A 102 1.90 7.11 -8.71
C ALA A 102 0.44 6.99 -8.27
N ILE A 103 -0.38 6.42 -9.16
CA ILE A 103 -1.81 6.16 -8.90
C ILE A 103 -2.15 4.66 -8.92
N ALA A 104 -1.27 3.83 -9.48
CA ALA A 104 -1.41 2.38 -9.43
C ALA A 104 -0.04 1.70 -9.42
N VAL A 105 -0.04 0.44 -9.03
CA VAL A 105 1.13 -0.43 -9.08
C VAL A 105 0.66 -1.84 -9.45
N ALA A 106 1.47 -2.55 -10.23
CA ALA A 106 1.28 -3.96 -10.56
C ALA A 106 2.59 -4.71 -10.37
N ALA A 107 2.49 -5.97 -9.96
CA ALA A 107 3.59 -6.91 -9.88
C ALA A 107 3.23 -8.16 -10.68
N CYS A 108 4.11 -8.60 -11.58
CA CYS A 108 3.94 -9.84 -12.34
C CYS A 108 5.28 -10.37 -12.85
N ASP A 109 5.50 -11.67 -12.75
CA ASP A 109 6.61 -12.37 -13.41
C ASP A 109 6.32 -12.43 -14.90
N ILE A 110 6.90 -11.49 -15.67
CA ILE A 110 6.61 -11.38 -17.11
C ILE A 110 7.59 -12.18 -17.96
N ASP A 111 8.80 -12.41 -17.46
CA ASP A 111 9.86 -13.09 -18.20
C ASP A 111 10.02 -14.57 -17.79
N GLY A 112 9.30 -15.01 -16.76
CA GLY A 112 9.25 -16.39 -16.30
C GLY A 112 10.44 -16.80 -15.46
N ASP A 113 11.17 -15.84 -14.86
CA ASP A 113 12.33 -16.13 -13.99
C ASP A 113 11.94 -16.53 -12.56
N GLY A 114 10.64 -16.46 -12.22
CA GLY A 114 10.09 -16.79 -10.92
C GLY A 114 10.11 -15.63 -9.92
N ARG A 115 10.45 -14.41 -10.35
CA ARG A 115 10.29 -13.18 -9.57
C ARG A 115 9.42 -12.19 -10.31
N GLU A 116 8.56 -11.48 -9.59
CA GLU A 116 7.71 -10.49 -10.23
C GLU A 116 8.46 -9.19 -10.56
N GLU A 117 8.32 -8.71 -11.79
CA GLU A 117 8.61 -7.31 -12.12
C GLU A 117 7.56 -6.38 -11.54
N ILE A 118 8.01 -5.19 -11.12
CA ILE A 118 7.16 -4.15 -10.53
C ILE A 118 7.02 -2.98 -11.50
N TYR A 119 5.78 -2.52 -11.66
CA TYR A 119 5.45 -1.39 -12.51
C TYR A 119 4.52 -0.42 -11.79
N PHE A 120 4.90 0.87 -11.77
CA PHE A 120 4.04 1.95 -11.27
C PHE A 120 3.40 2.70 -12.43
N LEU A 121 2.12 3.04 -12.28
CA LEU A 121 1.41 3.96 -13.15
C LEU A 121 1.53 5.38 -12.58
N ASN A 122 2.32 6.21 -13.25
CA ASN A 122 2.59 7.59 -12.85
C ASN A 122 1.71 8.58 -13.63
N THR A 123 1.29 9.66 -12.97
CA THR A 123 0.54 10.76 -13.61
C THR A 123 1.33 12.05 -13.70
N ASN A 124 2.58 12.08 -13.23
CA ASN A 124 3.46 13.16 -13.60
C ASN A 124 3.69 13.11 -15.13
N ASN A 125 3.98 14.24 -15.76
CA ASN A 125 4.25 14.27 -17.21
C ASN A 125 5.57 13.52 -17.57
N ALA A 126 6.14 12.71 -16.68
CA ALA A 126 7.23 11.80 -16.98
C ALA A 126 6.66 10.55 -17.67
N PHE A 127 6.33 10.71 -18.96
CA PHE A 127 6.06 9.58 -19.84
C PHE A 127 7.33 8.73 -19.94
N SER A 128 7.37 7.56 -19.30
CA SER A 128 8.49 6.60 -19.41
C SER A 128 8.37 5.68 -20.64
N GLY A 129 7.71 6.15 -21.71
CA GLY A 129 7.74 5.49 -23.01
C GLY A 129 8.76 6.17 -23.91
N ARG A 130 9.95 5.58 -24.10
CA ARG A 130 10.70 5.86 -25.34
C ARG A 130 9.84 5.35 -26.50
N GLU A 131 9.40 6.24 -27.36
CA GLU A 131 8.77 5.90 -28.64
C GLU A 131 9.67 4.91 -29.38
N GLY A 132 9.21 3.67 -29.61
CA GLY A 132 9.99 2.70 -30.36
C GLY A 132 9.39 1.31 -30.49
N GLU A 133 8.83 0.72 -29.43
CA GLU A 133 8.44 -0.69 -29.48
C GLU A 133 7.08 -0.96 -28.79
N GLY A 134 6.14 -1.49 -29.58
CA GLY A 134 5.05 -2.40 -29.17
C GLY A 134 4.19 -2.05 -27.94
N ARG A 135 3.02 -1.45 -28.18
CA ARG A 135 2.00 -1.05 -27.20
C ARG A 135 1.38 -2.21 -26.39
N VAL A 136 1.31 -2.04 -25.06
CA VAL A 136 0.11 -2.10 -24.15
C VAL A 136 0.32 -1.18 -22.92
N TRP A 137 1.55 -0.67 -22.72
CA TRP A 137 1.98 0.06 -21.54
C TRP A 137 1.70 1.57 -21.65
N TRP A 138 0.58 2.03 -21.14
CA TRP A 138 0.43 3.46 -20.85
C TRP A 138 1.04 3.74 -19.47
N GLY A 139 2.24 4.35 -19.45
CA GLY A 139 2.82 4.99 -18.26
C GLY A 139 3.45 4.09 -17.18
N LEU A 140 4.04 2.95 -17.55
CA LEU A 140 4.63 1.98 -16.61
C LEU A 140 6.16 2.04 -16.66
N GLU A 141 6.82 2.43 -15.56
CA GLU A 141 8.28 2.34 -15.41
C GLU A 141 8.64 1.04 -14.67
N ARG A 142 9.54 0.22 -15.26
CA ARG A 142 10.15 -0.92 -14.57
C ARG A 142 11.15 -0.38 -13.56
N ILE A 143 10.86 -0.53 -12.27
CA ILE A 143 11.75 -0.10 -11.20
C ILE A 143 12.17 -1.35 -10.40
N GLY A 144 13.33 -1.94 -10.77
CA GLY A 144 13.90 -3.18 -10.15
C GLY A 144 13.52 -4.48 -10.90
N LYS A 145 14.25 -5.60 -10.82
CA LYS A 145 15.69 -5.91 -10.63
C LYS A 145 16.11 -6.86 -11.79
N ARG A 146 17.42 -7.09 -11.97
CA ARG A 146 17.97 -8.37 -12.43
C ARG A 146 18.55 -9.08 -11.20
#